data_AF-A0A1H7DEN7-F1
#
_entry.id   AF-A0A1H7DEN7-F1
#
_cell.length_a   1.000
_cell.length_b   1.000
_cell.length_c   1.000
_cell.angle_alpha   90.00
_cell.angle_beta   90.00
_cell.angle_gamma   90.00
#
_symmetry.space_group_name_H-M   'P 1'
#
loop_
_entity.id
_entity.type
_entity.pdbx_description
1 polymer ?
#
loop_
_entity_poly.entity_id
_entity_poly.type
_entity_poly.pdbx_seq_one_letter_code
_entity_poly.pdbx_strand_id
1 'polypeptide(L)'
;MPGRLVNLFWSSDEAYFSSGPTSNFVPDVMDFEAKSYQELIRFNGKGEFDDRASTIEIQAGQVVALAQNTLAVILPEEFAKPQIVKKIEGFGALALPYDHLGRGRPNENVALIYSVVKALLRGKHGKVKYW
;
A
#
# COMPACT_ATOMS: atom_id res chain seq x y z
N MET A 1 8.76 -10.49 -6.83
CA MET A 1 7.85 -10.18 -5.72
C MET A 1 7.95 -8.70 -5.39
N PRO A 2 6.90 -7.89 -5.64
CA PRO A 2 6.92 -6.43 -5.48
C PRO A 2 7.33 -5.94 -4.08
N GLY A 3 6.94 -6.64 -3.00
CA GLY A 3 7.31 -6.25 -1.62
C GLY A 3 8.81 -6.33 -1.31
N ARG A 4 9.59 -7.13 -2.05
CA ARG A 4 11.06 -7.10 -1.95
C ARG A 4 11.67 -5.83 -2.53
N LEU A 5 11.00 -5.25 -3.53
CA LEU A 5 11.46 -4.03 -4.19
C LEU A 5 11.15 -2.79 -3.33
N VAL A 6 9.99 -2.78 -2.67
CA VAL A 6 9.62 -1.73 -1.70
C VAL A 6 10.66 -1.66 -0.58
N ASN A 7 10.92 -2.78 0.10
CA ASN A 7 11.90 -2.84 1.20
C ASN A 7 13.35 -2.60 0.75
N LEU A 8 13.65 -2.67 -0.54
CA LEU A 8 14.97 -2.32 -1.07
C LEU A 8 15.19 -0.81 -1.04
N PHE A 9 14.19 -0.01 -1.43
CA PHE A 9 14.29 1.45 -1.52
C PHE A 9 13.72 2.20 -0.31
N TRP A 10 12.83 1.56 0.44
CA TRP A 10 12.14 2.12 1.59
C TRP A 10 12.45 1.31 2.84
N SER A 11 12.49 1.97 3.99
CA SER A 11 12.80 1.32 5.27
C SER A 11 11.71 0.34 5.73
N SER A 12 10.48 0.51 5.22
CA SER A 12 9.34 -0.38 5.45
C SER A 12 8.21 -0.09 4.47
N ASP A 13 7.22 -0.97 4.41
CA ASP A 13 5.97 -0.73 3.68
C ASP A 13 5.22 0.51 4.19
N GLU A 14 5.29 0.81 5.51
CA GLU A 14 4.73 2.06 6.08
C GLU A 14 5.49 3.28 5.56
N ALA A 15 6.82 3.22 5.48
CA ALA A 15 7.63 4.33 4.98
C ALA A 15 7.30 4.61 3.51
N TYR A 16 7.15 3.57 2.69
CA TYR A 16 6.66 3.72 1.31
C TYR A 16 5.28 4.39 1.26
N PHE A 17 4.32 3.87 2.03
CA PHE A 17 2.94 4.36 2.03
C PHE A 17 2.80 5.81 2.49
N SER A 18 3.66 6.26 3.40
CA SER A 18 3.61 7.60 3.99
C SER A 18 4.62 8.58 3.41
N SER A 19 5.33 8.20 2.34
CA SER A 19 6.47 8.96 1.79
C SER A 19 7.49 9.34 2.88
N GLY A 20 7.75 8.39 3.77
CA GLY A 20 8.65 8.51 4.92
C GLY A 20 10.12 8.27 4.57
N PRO A 21 10.93 7.75 5.51
CA PRO A 21 12.37 7.58 5.27
C PRO A 21 12.68 6.44 4.26
N THR A 22 13.50 6.77 3.26
CA THR A 22 14.10 5.79 2.34
C THR A 22 15.11 4.89 3.05
N SER A 23 15.41 3.72 2.47
CA SER A 23 16.44 2.81 2.99
C SER A 23 17.85 3.37 2.76
N ASN A 24 18.86 2.74 3.36
CA ASN A 24 20.28 3.03 3.12
C ASN A 24 20.85 2.28 1.89
N PHE A 25 20.00 1.66 1.06
CA PHE A 25 20.44 1.00 -0.15
C PHE A 25 21.18 1.99 -1.06
N VAL A 26 22.25 1.53 -1.70
CA VAL A 26 22.99 2.29 -2.71
C VAL A 26 23.07 1.38 -3.94
N PRO A 27 22.35 1.72 -5.03
CA PRO A 27 22.42 0.94 -6.27
C PRO A 27 23.81 1.02 -6.89
N ASP A 28 24.17 0.01 -7.69
CA ASP A 28 25.41 0.04 -8.46
C ASP A 28 25.41 1.23 -9.42
N VAL A 29 26.59 1.76 -9.73
CA VAL A 29 26.75 2.88 -10.67
C VAL A 29 26.25 2.51 -12.07
N MET A 30 26.30 1.22 -12.44
CA MET A 30 25.83 0.72 -13.73
C MET A 30 24.31 0.47 -13.77
N ASP A 31 23.63 0.43 -12.62
CA ASP A 31 22.18 0.23 -12.53
C ASP A 31 21.44 1.56 -12.68
N PHE A 32 21.47 2.12 -13.89
CA PHE A 32 20.93 3.45 -14.20
C PHE A 32 19.48 3.64 -13.75
N GLU A 33 18.61 2.66 -13.98
CA GLU A 33 17.19 2.71 -13.62
C GLU A 33 16.98 2.71 -12.10
N ALA A 34 17.74 1.88 -11.37
CA ALA A 34 17.67 1.82 -9.91
C ALA A 34 18.16 3.12 -9.27
N LYS A 35 19.24 3.69 -9.81
CA LYS A 35 19.75 5.00 -9.39
C LYS A 35 18.75 6.12 -9.69
N SER A 36 18.19 6.15 -10.89
CA SER A 36 17.19 7.13 -11.30
C SER A 36 15.96 7.10 -10.39
N TYR A 37 15.47 5.90 -10.04
CA TYR A 37 14.37 5.74 -9.08
C TYR A 37 14.75 6.23 -7.69
N GLN A 38 15.95 5.91 -7.20
CA GLN A 38 16.44 6.39 -5.90
C GLN A 38 16.54 7.92 -5.85
N GLU A 39 17.05 8.56 -6.90
CA GLU A 39 17.14 10.02 -6.98
C GLU A 39 15.74 10.66 -6.97
N LEU A 40 14.79 10.09 -7.71
CA LEU A 40 13.41 10.55 -7.75
C LEU A 40 12.74 10.55 -6.37
N ILE A 41 12.82 9.43 -5.64
CA ILE A 41 12.16 9.30 -4.33
C ILE A 41 12.85 10.09 -3.20
N ARG A 42 14.10 10.52 -3.40
CA ARG A 42 14.88 11.35 -2.45
C ARG A 42 14.88 12.84 -2.82
N PHE A 43 14.31 13.20 -3.95
CA PHE A 43 14.28 14.58 -4.41
C PHE A 43 13.39 15.44 -3.50
N ASN A 44 14.00 16.40 -2.81
CA ASN A 44 13.32 17.32 -1.88
C ASN A 44 13.01 18.69 -2.50
N GLY A 45 12.88 18.77 -3.83
CA GLY A 45 12.54 20.02 -4.49
C GLY A 45 11.10 20.47 -4.18
N LYS A 46 10.92 21.77 -3.93
CA LYS A 46 9.59 22.37 -3.74
C LYS A 46 8.91 22.51 -5.11
N GLY A 47 8.13 21.51 -5.51
CA GLY A 47 7.15 21.64 -6.59
C GLY A 47 5.82 22.18 -6.07
N GLU A 48 4.98 22.71 -6.95
CA GLU A 48 3.55 22.83 -6.67
C GLU A 48 2.98 21.42 -6.39
N PHE A 49 1.86 21.35 -5.66
CA PHE A 49 1.21 20.08 -5.32
C PHE A 49 0.94 19.26 -6.59
N ASP A 50 1.70 18.18 -6.78
CA ASP A 50 1.57 17.25 -7.89
C ASP A 50 0.86 15.99 -7.39
N ASP A 51 -0.39 15.82 -7.81
CA ASP A 51 -1.23 14.69 -7.41
C ASP A 51 -0.68 13.33 -7.89
N ARG A 52 0.17 13.32 -8.91
CA ARG A 52 0.92 12.13 -9.37
C ARG A 52 1.89 11.60 -8.32
N ALA A 53 2.30 12.42 -7.35
CA ALA A 53 3.12 11.96 -6.22
C ALA A 53 2.40 10.92 -5.34
N SER A 54 1.07 10.78 -5.49
CA SER A 54 0.25 9.89 -4.67
C SER A 54 0.07 8.48 -5.27
N THR A 55 0.48 8.25 -6.52
CA THR A 55 0.23 6.98 -7.22
C THR A 55 1.47 6.52 -7.98
N ILE A 56 2.29 5.68 -7.34
CA ILE A 56 3.33 4.95 -8.06
C ILE A 56 2.65 3.82 -8.83
N GLU A 57 2.60 3.96 -10.14
CA GLU A 57 2.09 2.93 -11.04
C GLU A 57 3.21 1.92 -11.36
N ILE A 58 2.99 0.66 -10.99
CA ILE A 58 3.88 -0.44 -11.35
C ILE A 58 3.26 -1.19 -12.54
N GLN A 59 3.89 -1.09 -13.71
CA GLN A 59 3.55 -1.92 -14.87
C GLN A 59 4.35 -3.22 -14.85
N ALA A 60 3.68 -4.35 -14.98
CA ALA A 60 4.31 -5.67 -15.04
C ALA A 60 4.04 -6.32 -16.41
N GLY A 61 5.08 -6.88 -17.04
CA GLY A 61 4.94 -7.63 -18.30
C GLY A 61 4.26 -8.99 -18.15
N GLN A 62 3.91 -9.38 -16.91
CA GLN A 62 3.24 -10.63 -16.57
C GLN A 62 2.02 -10.35 -15.71
N VAL A 63 1.00 -11.20 -15.82
CA VAL A 63 -0.23 -11.11 -15.01
C VAL A 63 0.12 -11.34 -13.54
N VAL A 64 -0.23 -10.38 -12.68
CA VAL A 64 -0.12 -10.54 -11.23
C VAL A 64 -1.43 -11.09 -10.70
N ALA A 65 -1.43 -12.35 -10.27
CA ALA A 65 -2.60 -12.96 -9.64
C ALA A 65 -2.88 -12.28 -8.28
N LEU A 66 -4.12 -11.87 -8.03
CA LEU A 66 -4.50 -11.24 -6.75
C LEU A 66 -4.43 -12.22 -5.58
N ALA A 67 -4.76 -13.49 -5.82
CA ALA A 67 -4.68 -14.53 -4.79
C ALA A 67 -3.24 -14.66 -4.27
N GLN A 68 -3.08 -14.73 -2.96
CA GLN A 68 -1.80 -14.80 -2.23
C GLN A 68 -0.86 -13.58 -2.39
N ASN A 69 -1.16 -12.64 -3.29
CA ASN A 69 -0.41 -11.38 -3.46
C ASN A 69 -1.15 -10.14 -2.93
N THR A 70 -2.29 -10.34 -2.28
CA THR A 70 -3.11 -9.27 -1.69
C THR A 70 -3.07 -9.40 -0.17
N LEU A 71 -2.71 -8.33 0.53
CA LEU A 71 -2.64 -8.33 2.01
C LEU A 71 -4.02 -8.21 2.67
N ALA A 72 -4.84 -7.29 2.17
CA ALA A 72 -6.15 -7.00 2.74
C ALA A 72 -7.10 -6.42 1.69
N VAL A 73 -8.40 -6.61 1.92
CA VAL A 73 -9.48 -5.90 1.26
C VAL A 73 -10.16 -5.02 2.29
N ILE A 74 -10.10 -3.71 2.06
CA ILE A 74 -10.76 -2.71 2.88
C ILE A 74 -12.07 -2.35 2.18
N LEU A 75 -13.19 -2.56 2.84
CA LEU A 75 -14.52 -2.44 2.25
C LEU A 75 -15.55 -1.91 3.26
N PRO A 76 -16.64 -1.24 2.81
CA PRO A 76 -17.76 -0.92 3.67
C PRO A 76 -18.34 -2.17 4.36
N GLU A 77 -18.75 -2.01 5.62
CA GLU A 77 -19.31 -3.10 6.43
C GLU A 77 -20.54 -3.75 5.77
N GLU A 78 -21.36 -2.99 5.04
CA GLU A 78 -22.55 -3.50 4.34
C GLU A 78 -22.20 -4.51 3.22
N PHE A 79 -20.97 -4.46 2.72
CA PHE A 79 -20.45 -5.40 1.74
C PHE A 79 -19.68 -6.58 2.35
N ALA A 80 -19.34 -6.52 3.64
CA ALA A 80 -18.65 -7.57 4.38
C ALA A 80 -19.58 -8.73 4.79
N LYS A 81 -20.44 -9.18 3.87
CA LYS A 81 -21.32 -10.33 4.09
C LYS A 81 -20.50 -11.60 4.30
N PRO A 82 -20.97 -12.59 5.09
CA PRO A 82 -20.18 -13.78 5.43
C PRO A 82 -19.58 -14.52 4.22
N GLN A 83 -20.32 -14.63 3.12
CA GLN A 83 -19.83 -15.26 1.89
C GLN A 83 -18.73 -14.46 1.19
N ILE A 84 -18.75 -13.13 1.30
CA ILE A 84 -17.74 -12.24 0.73
C ILE A 84 -16.48 -12.32 1.58
N VAL A 85 -16.61 -12.21 2.90
CA VAL A 85 -15.50 -12.36 3.85
C VAL A 85 -14.81 -13.71 3.66
N LYS A 86 -15.57 -14.81 3.61
CA LYS A 86 -15.02 -16.15 3.37
C LYS A 86 -14.29 -16.25 2.03
N LYS A 87 -14.81 -15.61 0.98
CA LYS A 87 -14.13 -15.56 -0.32
C LYS A 87 -12.84 -14.76 -0.24
N ILE A 88 -12.83 -13.68 0.55
CA ILE A 88 -11.65 -12.85 0.78
C ILE A 88 -10.54 -13.61 1.48
N GLU A 89 -10.88 -14.20 2.61
CA GLU A 89 -9.94 -15.00 3.41
C GLU A 89 -9.47 -16.24 2.64
N GLY A 90 -10.34 -16.82 1.80
CA GLY A 90 -10.00 -17.95 0.94
C GLY A 90 -8.92 -17.67 -0.10
N PHE A 91 -8.67 -16.41 -0.49
CA PHE A 91 -7.56 -16.06 -1.36
C PHE A 91 -6.28 -15.61 -0.62
N GLY A 92 -6.29 -15.66 0.72
CA GLY A 92 -5.14 -15.34 1.56
C GLY A 92 -5.04 -13.88 2.02
N ALA A 93 -6.09 -13.08 1.87
CA ALA A 93 -6.13 -11.70 2.36
C ALA A 93 -7.04 -11.52 3.58
N LEU A 94 -6.82 -10.44 4.31
CA LEU A 94 -7.67 -10.01 5.42
C LEU A 94 -8.89 -9.24 4.89
N ALA A 95 -10.08 -9.56 5.40
CA ALA A 95 -11.26 -8.71 5.21
C ALA A 95 -11.30 -7.65 6.33
N LEU A 96 -11.16 -6.37 5.96
CA LEU A 96 -11.13 -5.23 6.88
C LEU A 96 -12.33 -4.32 6.63
N PRO A 97 -13.49 -4.59 7.24
CA PRO A 97 -14.65 -3.73 7.10
C PRO A 97 -14.42 -2.37 7.76
N TYR A 98 -14.98 -1.32 7.18
CA TYR A 98 -15.07 0.00 7.81
C TYR A 98 -16.53 0.48 7.85
N ASP A 99 -16.86 1.23 8.89
CA ASP A 99 -18.19 1.82 9.06
C ASP A 99 -18.40 2.93 8.02
N HIS A 100 -19.45 2.79 7.22
CA HIS A 100 -19.86 3.78 6.24
C HIS A 100 -21.07 4.55 6.75
N LEU A 101 -20.86 5.81 7.12
CA LEU A 101 -21.97 6.70 7.43
C LEU A 101 -22.72 7.04 6.15
N GLY A 102 -23.93 6.50 5.98
CA GLY A 102 -24.77 6.69 4.77
C GLY A 102 -25.21 8.13 4.45
N ARG A 103 -24.71 9.13 5.18
CA ARG A 103 -24.84 10.56 4.86
C ARG A 103 -23.65 11.11 4.07
N GLY A 104 -22.54 10.36 4.02
CA GLY A 104 -21.33 10.72 3.30
C GLY A 104 -21.24 10.05 1.93
N ARG A 105 -20.50 10.67 1.02
CA ARG A 105 -20.17 10.08 -0.29
C ARG A 105 -18.98 9.10 -0.15
N PRO A 106 -18.87 8.07 -1.00
CA PRO A 106 -17.76 7.12 -0.91
C PRO A 106 -16.36 7.77 -0.94
N ASN A 107 -16.17 8.82 -1.74
CA ASN A 107 -14.90 9.57 -1.84
C ASN A 107 -14.55 10.39 -0.59
N GLU A 108 -15.48 10.57 0.35
CA GLU A 108 -15.22 11.25 1.63
C GLU A 108 -14.57 10.31 2.65
N ASN A 109 -14.62 9.00 2.41
CA ASN A 109 -14.03 7.98 3.30
C ASN A 109 -12.55 7.70 3.00
N VAL A 110 -11.93 8.45 2.09
CA VAL A 110 -10.54 8.25 1.68
C VAL A 110 -9.59 8.28 2.88
N ALA A 111 -9.75 9.26 3.78
CA ALA A 111 -8.95 9.37 5.00
C ALA A 111 -9.14 8.16 5.95
N LEU A 112 -10.36 7.62 6.03
CA LEU A 112 -10.65 6.42 6.81
C LEU A 112 -9.91 5.21 6.23
N ILE A 113 -9.97 5.00 4.91
CA ILE A 113 -9.25 3.92 4.23
C ILE A 113 -7.73 4.05 4.49
N TYR A 114 -7.16 5.26 4.33
CA TYR A 114 -5.75 5.51 4.66
C TYR A 114 -5.41 5.16 6.12
N SER A 115 -6.31 5.46 7.06
CA SER A 115 -6.10 5.12 8.48
C SER A 115 -6.10 3.61 8.74
N VAL A 116 -6.96 2.84 8.05
CA VAL A 116 -7.02 1.38 8.15
C VAL A 116 -5.75 0.75 7.57
N VAL A 117 -5.29 1.19 6.40
CA VAL A 117 -4.01 0.74 5.81
C VAL A 117 -2.86 1.02 6.75
N LYS A 118 -2.78 2.23 7.31
CA LYS A 118 -1.71 2.61 8.25
C LYS A 118 -1.72 1.75 9.52
N ALA A 119 -2.90 1.43 10.05
CA ALA A 119 -3.03 0.53 11.20
C ALA A 119 -2.57 -0.91 10.86
N LEU A 120 -2.89 -1.39 9.66
CA LEU A 120 -2.45 -2.69 9.15
C LEU A 120 -0.92 -2.77 9.04
N LEU A 121 -0.30 -1.81 8.36
CA LEU A 121 1.16 -1.77 8.15
C LEU A 121 1.94 -1.65 9.47
N ARG A 122 1.34 -1.04 10.50
CA ARG A 122 1.91 -0.93 11.84
C ARG A 122 1.74 -2.19 12.71
N GLY A 123 1.08 -3.23 12.20
CA GLY A 123 0.71 -4.40 12.99
C GLY A 123 -0.31 -4.10 14.11
N LYS A 124 -0.98 -2.94 14.06
CA LYS A 124 -1.96 -2.50 15.07
C LYS A 124 -3.39 -2.92 14.76
N HIS A 125 -3.62 -3.52 13.60
CA HIS A 125 -4.93 -4.03 13.21
C HIS A 125 -5.20 -5.43 13.80
N GLY A 126 -5.25 -5.52 15.14
CA GLY A 126 -5.96 -6.51 15.95
C GLY A 126 -5.76 -8.04 15.77
N LYS A 127 -5.15 -8.54 14.68
CA LYS A 127 -5.07 -9.99 14.41
C LYS A 127 -3.80 -10.46 13.68
N VAL A 128 -2.86 -9.58 13.31
CA VAL A 128 -1.65 -10.01 12.60
C VAL A 128 -0.44 -9.23 13.12
N LYS A 129 0.49 -9.95 13.77
CA LYS A 129 1.89 -9.51 13.84
C LYS A 129 2.50 -9.76 12.46
N TYR A 130 3.02 -8.72 11.84
CA TYR A 130 4.07 -8.88 10.85
C TYR A 130 5.39 -8.95 11.63
N TRP A 131 6.24 -9.90 11.23
CA TRP A 131 7.45 -10.44 11.90
C TRP A 131 7.22 -11.25 13.19
#